data_AF-A0A0A9WJT3-F1
#
_entry.id   AF-A0A0A9WJT3-F1
#
_cell.length_a   1.000
_cell.length_b   1.000
_cell.length_c   1.000
_cell.angle_alpha   90.00
_cell.angle_beta   90.00
_cell.angle_gamma   90.00
#
_symmetry.space_group_name_H-M   'P 1'
#
loop_
_entity.id
_entity.type
_entity.pdbx_description
1 polymer ?
#
loop_
_entity_poly.entity_id
_entity_poly.type
_entity_poly.pdbx_seq_one_letter_code
_entity_poly.pdbx_strand_id
1 'polypeptide(L)'
;DAFEMWCHRWMLKIPWTEKVTNEEVLRRAEEEKLCLMDMVRRRRNIWIGHLMRHGGILGTVLEGAVEGTNARGRPRREYMDQVVEDVGCGSYREMKRLAEDREAWRTAVTNQSND
;
A
#
# COMPACT_ATOMS: atom_id res chain seq x y z
N ASP A 1 8.21 -9.94 23.37
CA ASP A 1 7.38 -10.57 24.42
C ASP A 1 7.20 -12.08 24.19
N ALA A 2 6.85 -12.89 25.20
CA ALA A 2 6.66 -14.34 25.02
C ALA A 2 5.47 -14.67 24.10
N PHE A 3 4.38 -13.89 24.22
CA PHE A 3 3.21 -13.97 23.35
C PHE A 3 3.52 -13.61 21.89
N GLU A 4 4.27 -12.53 21.69
CA GLU A 4 4.69 -12.05 20.38
C GLU A 4 5.49 -13.11 19.62
N MET A 5 6.43 -13.78 20.29
CA MET A 5 7.21 -14.89 19.71
C MET A 5 6.35 -16.10 19.34
N TRP A 6 5.34 -16.41 20.14
CA TRP A 6 4.39 -17.46 19.81
C TRP A 6 3.58 -17.11 18.56
N CYS A 7 3.07 -15.88 18.45
CA CYS A 7 2.36 -15.39 17.27
C CYS A 7 3.22 -15.46 16.00
N HIS A 8 4.47 -15.00 16.05
CA HIS A 8 5.37 -15.05 14.89
C HIS A 8 5.67 -16.47 14.43
N ARG A 9 5.99 -17.38 15.36
CA ARG A 9 6.22 -18.79 15.03
C ARG A 9 4.99 -19.45 14.43
N TRP A 10 3.80 -19.09 14.91
CA TRP A 10 2.54 -19.61 14.37
C TRP A 10 2.25 -19.09 12.96
N MET A 11 2.38 -17.78 12.72
CA MET A 11 2.20 -17.17 11.39
C MET A 11 3.18 -17.75 10.36
N LEU A 12 4.46 -17.87 10.74
CA LEU A 12 5.53 -18.43 9.90
C LEU A 12 5.50 -19.96 9.81
N LYS A 13 4.55 -20.63 10.51
CA LYS A 13 4.41 -22.09 10.57
C LYS A 13 5.71 -22.81 10.99
N ILE A 14 6.47 -22.23 11.91
CA ILE A 14 7.73 -22.80 12.42
C ILE A 14 7.42 -23.87 13.46
N PRO A 15 7.72 -25.15 13.21
CA PRO A 15 7.53 -26.21 14.20
C PRO A 15 8.52 -26.05 15.36
N TRP A 16 8.09 -26.44 16.57
CA TRP A 16 8.91 -26.36 17.77
C TRP A 16 10.20 -27.22 17.67
N THR A 17 10.18 -28.26 16.83
CA THR A 17 11.32 -29.17 16.59
C THR A 17 12.48 -28.53 15.86
N GLU A 18 12.24 -27.47 15.08
CA GLU A 18 13.26 -26.80 14.26
C GLU A 18 14.25 -25.98 15.13
N LYS A 19 13.91 -25.71 16.40
CA LYS A 19 14.75 -24.99 17.37
C LYS A 19 15.37 -23.68 16.82
N VAL A 20 14.63 -23.00 15.94
CA VAL A 20 15.02 -21.70 15.37
C VAL A 20 15.20 -20.67 16.49
N THR A 21 16.23 -19.83 16.40
CA THR A 21 16.49 -18.74 17.34
C THR A 21 15.42 -17.65 17.23
N ASN A 22 15.16 -16.94 18.32
CA ASN A 22 14.15 -15.87 18.30
C ASN A 22 14.54 -14.70 17.37
N GLU A 23 15.84 -14.43 17.23
CA GLU A 23 16.37 -13.44 16.27
C GLU A 23 16.01 -13.80 14.83
N GLU A 24 16.19 -15.06 14.45
CA GLU A 24 15.85 -15.54 13.10
C GLU A 24 14.34 -15.55 12.86
N VAL A 25 13.53 -15.87 13.88
CA VAL A 25 12.05 -15.76 13.78
C VAL A 25 11.63 -14.33 13.49
N LEU A 26 12.22 -13.35 14.20
CA LEU A 26 11.93 -11.93 13.99
C LEU A 26 12.38 -11.47 12.61
N ARG A 27 13.57 -11.87 12.15
CA ARG A 27 14.05 -11.56 10.80
C ARG A 27 13.08 -12.05 9.72
N ARG A 28 12.67 -13.31 9.78
CA ARG A 28 11.68 -13.89 8.84
C ARG A 28 10.34 -13.16 8.89
N ALA A 29 9.87 -12.80 10.10
CA ALA A 29 8.60 -12.10 10.27
C ALA A 29 8.64 -10.68 9.69
N GLU A 30 9.77 -9.99 9.84
CA GLU A 30 9.98 -8.67 9.25
C GLU A 30 10.00 -8.74 7.72
N GLU A 31 10.69 -9.74 7.15
CA GLU A 31 10.70 -10.01 5.71
C GLU A 31 9.30 -10.32 5.16
N GLU A 32 8.53 -11.17 5.84
CA GLU A 32 7.16 -11.49 5.44
C GLU A 32 6.25 -10.26 5.53
N LYS A 33 6.40 -9.45 6.58
CA LYS A 33 5.64 -8.20 6.75
C LYS A 33 5.93 -7.21 5.62
N LEU A 34 7.20 -7.00 5.28
CA LEU A 34 7.59 -6.13 4.15
C LEU A 34 6.95 -6.63 2.86
N CYS A 35 7.12 -7.92 2.55
CA CYS A 35 6.51 -8.57 1.38
C CYS A 35 4.98 -8.42 1.33
N LEU A 36 4.29 -8.56 2.47
CA LEU A 36 2.84 -8.40 2.53
C LEU A 36 2.41 -6.95 2.27
N MET A 37 3.10 -5.97 2.89
CA MET A 37 2.79 -4.55 2.69
C MET A 37 3.02 -4.13 1.24
N ASP A 38 4.08 -4.61 0.62
CA ASP A 38 4.38 -4.35 -0.79
C ASP A 38 3.35 -5.01 -1.71
N MET A 39 2.92 -6.23 -1.40
CA MET A 39 1.86 -6.91 -2.15
C MET A 39 0.54 -6.15 -2.07
N VAL A 40 0.15 -5.68 -0.89
CA VAL A 40 -1.08 -4.89 -0.69
C VAL A 40 -0.98 -3.55 -1.43
N ARG A 41 0.14 -2.84 -1.29
CA ARG A 41 0.40 -1.58 -2.00
C ARG A 41 0.31 -1.75 -3.51
N ARG A 42 0.98 -2.78 -4.05
CA ARG A 42 0.96 -3.10 -5.49
C ARG A 42 -0.46 -3.39 -5.98
N ARG A 43 -1.21 -4.26 -5.28
CA ARG A 43 -2.60 -4.60 -5.66
C ARG A 43 -3.51 -3.38 -5.62
N ARG A 44 -3.41 -2.56 -4.57
CA ARG A 44 -4.12 -1.28 -4.45
C ARG A 44 -3.84 -0.38 -5.65
N ASN A 45 -2.56 -0.14 -5.97
CA ASN A 45 -2.20 0.82 -7.01
C ASN A 45 -2.57 0.32 -8.41
N ILE A 46 -2.50 -0.99 -8.67
CA ILE A 46 -3.04 -1.58 -9.91
C ILE A 46 -4.54 -1.27 -10.04
N TRP A 47 -5.30 -1.48 -8.97
CA TRP A 47 -6.74 -1.22 -8.94
C TRP A 47 -7.07 0.26 -9.14
N ILE A 48 -6.32 1.18 -8.50
CA ILE A 48 -6.53 2.63 -8.68
C ILE A 48 -6.30 3.05 -10.12
N GLY A 49 -5.23 2.58 -10.78
CA GLY A 49 -5.03 2.90 -12.20
C GLY A 49 -6.17 2.39 -13.09
N HIS A 50 -6.74 1.22 -12.78
CA HIS A 50 -7.92 0.74 -13.49
C HIS A 50 -9.13 1.65 -13.26
N LEU A 51 -9.37 2.06 -12.01
CA LEU A 51 -10.47 2.94 -11.64
C LEU A 51 -10.37 4.31 -12.33
N MET A 52 -9.17 4.90 -12.38
CA MET A 52 -8.93 6.19 -13.03
C MET A 52 -9.20 6.16 -14.54
N ARG A 53 -8.97 5.03 -15.21
CA ARG A 53 -9.18 4.89 -16.66
C ARG A 53 -10.61 4.55 -17.06
N HIS A 54 -11.29 3.70 -16.28
CA HIS A 54 -12.64 3.25 -16.62
C HIS A 54 -13.74 4.18 -16.11
N GLY A 55 -13.44 5.06 -15.16
CA GLY A 55 -14.43 5.95 -14.57
C GLY A 55 -15.56 5.17 -13.87
N GLY A 56 -16.71 5.82 -13.71
CA GLY A 56 -17.89 5.26 -13.04
C GLY A 56 -18.08 5.79 -11.62
N ILE A 57 -19.08 5.25 -10.91
CA ILE A 57 -19.53 5.76 -9.61
C ILE A 57 -18.41 5.85 -8.59
N LEU A 58 -17.51 4.86 -8.57
CA LEU A 58 -16.37 4.83 -7.66
C LEU A 58 -15.37 5.94 -7.97
N GLY A 59 -15.13 6.27 -9.24
CA GLY A 59 -14.27 7.40 -9.61
C GLY A 59 -14.88 8.74 -9.19
N THR A 60 -16.20 8.89 -9.37
CA THR A 60 -16.93 10.07 -8.91
C THR A 60 -16.93 10.20 -7.39
N VAL A 61 -17.07 9.10 -6.65
CA VAL A 61 -17.00 9.10 -5.18
C VAL A 61 -15.60 9.48 -4.70
N LEU A 62 -14.58 9.01 -5.40
CA LEU A 62 -13.19 9.22 -5.05
C LEU A 62 -12.70 10.65 -5.31
N GLU A 63 -13.19 11.26 -6.38
CA GLU A 63 -12.97 12.68 -6.71
C GLU A 63 -14.01 13.61 -6.07
N GLY A 64 -15.02 13.02 -5.43
CA GLY A 64 -16.16 13.73 -4.89
C GLY A 64 -15.79 14.54 -3.66
N ALA A 65 -16.20 15.82 -3.66
CA ALA A 65 -16.17 16.64 -2.46
C ALA A 65 -17.48 16.43 -1.69
N VAL A 66 -17.36 16.15 -0.39
CA VAL A 66 -18.52 16.13 0.52
C VAL A 66 -18.82 17.56 0.94
N GLU A 67 -20.10 17.93 0.98
CA GLU A 67 -20.51 19.25 1.46
C GLU A 67 -20.16 19.44 2.94
N GLY A 68 -19.44 20.51 3.26
CA GLY A 68 -18.98 20.82 4.60
C GLY A 68 -17.62 21.53 4.60
N THR A 69 -17.15 21.87 5.80
CA THR A 69 -15.82 22.45 6.00
C THR A 69 -14.95 21.47 6.78
N ASN A 70 -13.66 21.43 6.42
CA ASN A 70 -12.69 20.65 7.18
C ASN A 70 -12.49 21.27 8.57
N ALA A 71 -12.19 20.41 9.56
CA ALA A 71 -11.82 20.88 10.88
C ALA A 71 -10.61 21.82 10.80
N ARG A 72 -10.61 22.86 11.64
CA ARG A 72 -9.54 23.85 11.68
C ARG A 72 -8.22 23.20 12.12
N GLY A 73 -7.16 23.37 11.32
CA GLY A 73 -5.84 22.79 11.56
C GLY A 73 -5.23 22.17 10.30
N ARG A 74 -4.16 21.38 10.48
CA ARG A 74 -3.56 20.61 9.38
C ARG A 74 -4.53 19.51 8.93
N PRO A 75 -4.88 19.42 7.64
CA PRO A 75 -5.68 18.32 7.12
C PRO A 75 -5.03 16.98 7.42
N ARG A 76 -5.85 15.95 7.66
CA ARG A 76 -5.36 14.57 7.72
C ARG A 76 -4.91 14.15 6.33
N ARG A 77 -3.94 13.24 6.28
CA ARG A 77 -3.53 12.61 5.02
C ARG A 77 -4.72 11.89 4.40
N GLU A 78 -5.06 12.24 3.17
CA GLU A 78 -6.15 11.60 2.45
C GLU A 78 -5.67 10.29 1.83
N TYR A 79 -6.63 9.45 1.44
CA TYR A 79 -6.32 8.19 0.77
C TYR A 79 -5.54 8.41 -0.53
N MET A 80 -5.85 9.47 -1.27
CA MET A 80 -5.16 9.83 -2.50
C MET A 80 -3.74 10.31 -2.29
N ASP A 81 -3.47 11.02 -1.19
CA ASP A 81 -2.10 11.43 -0.85
C ASP A 81 -1.19 10.22 -0.63
N GLN A 82 -1.74 9.09 -0.16
CA GLN A 82 -0.98 7.83 -0.07
C GLN A 82 -0.61 7.31 -1.44
N VAL A 83 -1.57 7.24 -2.36
CA VAL A 83 -1.33 6.70 -3.70
C VAL A 83 -0.35 7.59 -4.48
N VAL A 84 -0.45 8.91 -4.33
CA VAL A 84 0.47 9.88 -4.96
C VAL A 84 1.91 9.65 -4.50
N GLU A 85 2.13 9.43 -3.21
CA GLU A 85 3.46 9.09 -2.67
C GLU A 85 3.95 7.72 -3.19
N ASP A 86 3.05 6.72 -3.21
CA ASP A 86 3.38 5.36 -3.68
C ASP A 86 3.67 5.28 -5.19
N VAL A 87 3.38 6.30 -5.97
CA VAL A 87 3.77 6.36 -7.39
C VAL A 87 4.87 7.39 -7.64
N GLY A 88 5.33 8.08 -6.60
CA GLY A 88 6.38 9.11 -6.70
C GLY A 88 5.94 10.36 -7.46
N CYS A 89 4.64 10.67 -7.50
CA CYS A 89 4.13 11.89 -8.13
C CYS A 89 4.14 13.05 -7.14
N GLY A 90 4.35 14.28 -7.63
CA GLY A 90 4.31 15.48 -6.80
C GLY A 90 2.89 16.00 -6.53
N SER A 91 1.89 15.52 -7.27
CA SER A 91 0.50 15.92 -7.09
C SER A 91 -0.50 14.88 -7.59
N TYR A 92 -1.73 14.96 -7.10
CA TYR A 92 -2.86 14.17 -7.61
C TYR A 92 -3.08 14.35 -9.12
N ARG A 93 -2.95 15.58 -9.64
CA ARG A 93 -3.14 15.87 -11.07
C ARG A 93 -2.11 15.17 -11.95
N GLU A 94 -0.86 15.11 -11.49
CA GLU A 94 0.22 14.40 -12.16
C GLU A 94 -0.03 12.88 -12.15
N MET A 95 -0.38 12.34 -10.99
CA MET A 95 -0.76 10.93 -10.86
C MET A 95 -1.93 10.56 -11.77
N LYS A 96 -2.95 11.43 -11.89
CA LYS A 96 -4.11 11.18 -12.76
C LYS A 96 -3.70 11.10 -14.24
N ARG A 97 -2.84 12.00 -14.71
CA ARG A 97 -2.28 11.95 -16.07
C ARG A 97 -1.43 10.70 -16.30
N LEU A 98 -0.62 10.32 -15.32
CA LEU A 98 0.17 9.09 -15.36
C LEU A 98 -0.74 7.85 -15.45
N ALA A 99 -1.88 7.87 -14.77
CA ALA A 99 -2.84 6.77 -14.77
C ALA A 99 -3.56 6.60 -16.11
N GLU A 100 -3.68 7.64 -16.94
CA GLU A 100 -4.28 7.56 -18.28
C GLU A 100 -3.47 6.61 -19.18
N ASP A 101 -2.14 6.67 -19.10
CA ASP A 101 -1.25 5.73 -19.77
C ASP A 101 -1.10 4.43 -18.97
N ARG A 102 -1.60 3.33 -19.56
CA ARG A 102 -1.56 2.01 -18.93
C ARG A 102 -0.14 1.48 -18.72
N GLU A 103 0.77 1.74 -19.64
CA GLU A 103 2.15 1.26 -19.56
C GLU A 103 2.94 2.09 -18.55
N ALA A 104 2.85 3.42 -18.63
CA ALA A 104 3.50 4.31 -17.67
C ALA A 104 3.04 4.04 -16.23
N TRP A 105 1.72 3.83 -16.02
CA TRP A 105 1.19 3.44 -14.72
C TRP A 105 1.75 2.11 -14.21
N ARG A 106 1.84 1.10 -15.07
CA ARG A 106 2.34 -0.23 -14.68
C ARG A 106 3.82 -0.17 -14.28
N THR A 107 4.61 0.65 -14.98
CA THR A 107 6.02 0.88 -14.66
C THR A 107 6.18 1.58 -13.31
N ALA A 108 5.41 2.65 -13.07
CA ALA A 108 5.45 3.38 -11.80
C ALA A 108 5.09 2.49 -10.59
N VAL A 109 4.08 1.63 -10.72
CA VAL A 109 3.68 0.70 -9.65
C VAL A 109 4.69 -0.44 -9.43
N THR A 110 5.45 -0.82 -10.46
CA THR A 110 6.42 -1.93 -10.37
C THR A 110 7.76 -1.46 -9.80
N ASN A 111 8.19 -0.24 -10.12
CA ASN A 111 9.50 0.27 -9.71
C ASN A 111 9.63 0.50 -8.19
N GLN A 112 8.52 0.66 -7.46
CA GLN A 112 8.54 0.80 -6.00
C GLN A 112 8.49 -0.52 -5.23
N SER A 113 8.43 -1.67 -5.92
CA SER A 113 8.43 -3.00 -5.25
C SER A 113 9.85 -3.53 -4.97
N ASN A 114 10.89 -2.75 -5.28
CA ASN A 114 12.30 -3.19 -5.28
C ASN A 114 13.21 -2.39 -4.32
N ASP A 115 12.64 -1.53 -3.47
CA ASP A 115 13.37 -0.81 -2.41
C ASP A 115 13.13 -1.43 -1.04
#